data_AF-A0A2D7D5V6-F1
#
_entry.id   AF-A0A2D7D5V6-F1
#
_cell.length_a   1.000
_cell.length_b   1.000
_cell.length_c   1.000
_cell.angle_alpha   90.00
_cell.angle_beta   90.00
_cell.angle_gamma   90.00
#
_symmetry.space_group_name_H-M   'P 1'
#
loop_
_entity.id
_entity.type
_entity.pdbx_description
1 polymer ?
#
loop_
_entity_poly.entity_id
_entity_poly.type
_entity_poly.pdbx_seq_one_letter_code
_entity_poly.pdbx_strand_id
1 'polypeptide(L)'
;MEENSFHWFYRARTGAVLSVLAGLAFFLLCMILPLVGPAGSRVSHAAQNQGIFLSWLLVTSVISLGAVTSRWWRVKHQQAPKPVFSIILSIICLLTWVVHFSGGFTI
;
A
#
# COMPACT_ATOMS: atom_id res chain seq x y z
N MET A 1 15.06 -11.48 24.33
CA MET A 1 13.81 -12.14 23.89
C MET A 1 13.27 -11.47 22.61
N GLU A 2 14.09 -11.32 21.57
CA GLU A 2 13.67 -10.67 20.29
C GLU A 2 13.54 -11.64 19.11
N GLU A 3 14.01 -12.87 19.26
CA GLU A 3 14.07 -13.85 18.17
C GLU A 3 12.70 -14.43 17.77
N ASN A 4 11.75 -14.49 18.73
CA ASN A 4 10.40 -15.02 18.47
C ASN A 4 9.54 -14.12 17.57
N SER A 5 9.80 -12.81 17.53
CA SER A 5 8.99 -11.86 16.77
C SER A 5 9.19 -12.02 15.26
N PHE A 6 10.44 -12.22 14.83
CA PHE A 6 10.74 -12.43 13.40
C PHE A 6 10.09 -13.71 12.87
N HIS A 7 10.03 -14.77 13.67
CA HIS A 7 9.47 -16.05 13.24
C HIS A 7 7.94 -15.99 13.01
N TRP A 8 7.21 -15.12 13.72
CA TRP A 8 5.79 -14.86 13.47
C TRP A 8 5.57 -14.08 12.17
N PHE A 9 6.43 -13.11 11.87
CA PHE A 9 6.28 -12.24 10.70
C PHE A 9 6.43 -12.98 9.37
N TYR A 10 7.27 -14.01 9.32
CA TYR A 10 7.52 -14.82 8.12
C TYR A 10 6.63 -16.07 8.00
N ARG A 11 5.65 -16.26 8.89
CA ARG A 11 4.67 -17.35 8.73
C ARG A 11 3.80 -17.14 7.51
N ALA A 12 3.42 -18.25 6.87
CA ALA A 12 2.56 -18.27 5.70
C ALA A 12 1.25 -17.49 5.89
N ARG A 13 0.65 -17.60 7.08
CA ARG A 13 -0.59 -16.90 7.44
C ARG A 13 -0.39 -15.38 7.53
N THR A 14 0.74 -14.90 8.03
CA THR A 14 1.02 -13.47 8.17
C THR A 14 1.12 -12.79 6.82
N GLY A 15 1.86 -13.37 5.87
CA GLY A 15 1.92 -12.87 4.50
C GLY A 15 0.58 -12.97 3.75
N ALA A 16 -0.28 -13.93 4.10
CA ALA A 16 -1.65 -14.02 3.55
C ALA A 16 -2.53 -12.87 4.06
N VAL A 17 -2.57 -12.68 5.37
CA VAL A 17 -3.33 -11.60 6.03
C VAL A 17 -2.85 -10.23 5.56
N LEU A 18 -1.54 -10.00 5.49
CA LEU A 18 -0.99 -8.73 5.00
C LEU A 18 -1.38 -8.42 3.56
N SER A 19 -1.44 -9.43 2.67
CA SER A 19 -1.91 -9.19 1.29
C SER A 19 -3.40 -8.87 1.22
N VAL A 20 -4.24 -9.51 2.05
CA VAL A 20 -5.67 -9.17 2.13
C VAL A 20 -5.85 -7.75 2.66
N LEU A 21 -5.13 -7.39 3.72
CA LEU A 21 -5.13 -6.04 4.28
C LEU A 21 -4.61 -5.01 3.27
N ALA A 22 -3.58 -5.33 2.50
CA ALA A 22 -3.08 -4.46 1.43
C ALA A 22 -4.14 -4.25 0.34
N GLY A 23 -4.87 -5.29 -0.05
CA GLY A 23 -5.97 -5.19 -1.00
C GLY A 23 -7.12 -4.32 -0.48
N LEU A 24 -7.51 -4.47 0.79
CA LEU A 24 -8.53 -3.65 1.43
C LEU A 24 -8.10 -2.18 1.56
N ALA A 25 -6.85 -1.94 1.98
CA ALA A 25 -6.29 -0.61 2.08
C ALA A 25 -6.25 0.09 0.70
N PHE A 26 -5.88 -0.65 -0.35
CA PHE A 26 -5.90 -0.18 -1.72
C PHE A 26 -7.31 0.12 -2.24
N PHE A 27 -8.29 -0.73 -1.91
CA PHE A 27 -9.69 -0.46 -2.25
C PHE A 27 -10.16 0.88 -1.66
N LEU A 28 -9.85 1.13 -0.39
CA LEU A 28 -10.16 2.40 0.27
C LEU A 28 -9.38 3.57 -0.34
N LEU A 29 -8.12 3.37 -0.71
CA LEU A 29 -7.32 4.36 -1.43
C LEU A 29 -7.97 4.77 -2.75
N CYS A 30 -8.48 3.80 -3.52
CA CYS A 30 -9.22 4.06 -4.76
C CYS A 30 -10.52 4.84 -4.53
N MET A 31 -11.19 4.62 -3.40
CA MET A 31 -12.38 5.40 -3.02
C MET A 31 -12.03 6.82 -2.57
N ILE A 32 -10.84 7.04 -2.01
CA ILE A 32 -10.37 8.38 -1.60
C ILE A 32 -9.76 9.14 -2.78
N LEU A 33 -9.29 8.45 -3.82
CA LEU A 33 -8.67 9.05 -5.02
C LEU A 33 -9.47 10.23 -5.64
N PRO A 34 -10.82 10.18 -5.76
CA PRO A 34 -11.59 11.30 -6.31
C PRO A 34 -11.53 12.57 -5.47
N LEU A 35 -11.26 12.47 -4.16
CA LEU A 35 -11.14 13.64 -3.25
C LEU A 35 -9.90 14.49 -3.52
N VAL A 36 -8.87 13.93 -4.17
CA VAL A 36 -7.68 14.68 -4.57
C VAL A 36 -7.66 15.04 -6.04
N GLY A 37 -8.64 14.58 -6.82
CA GLY A 37 -8.80 14.95 -8.23
C GLY A 37 -9.41 16.34 -8.44
N PRO A 38 -9.72 16.72 -9.70
CA PRO A 38 -10.13 18.08 -10.07
C PRO A 38 -11.39 18.58 -9.34
N ALA A 39 -12.30 17.65 -9.00
CA ALA A 39 -13.51 17.96 -8.27
C ALA A 39 -13.25 18.21 -6.77
N GLY A 40 -12.31 17.48 -6.17
CA GLY A 40 -11.96 17.58 -4.75
C GLY A 40 -10.88 18.62 -4.44
N SER A 41 -10.13 19.09 -5.44
CA SER A 41 -9.11 20.13 -5.30
C SER A 41 -9.68 21.56 -5.29
N ARG A 42 -10.94 21.74 -5.70
CA ARG A 42 -11.61 23.06 -5.83
C ARG A 42 -12.51 23.44 -4.65
N VAL A 43 -12.53 22.63 -3.59
CA VAL A 43 -13.33 22.89 -2.37
C VAL A 43 -12.50 23.52 -1.27
N SER A 44 -13.15 24.21 -0.32
CA SER A 44 -12.50 24.86 0.84
C SER A 44 -11.65 23.91 1.70
N HIS A 45 -11.94 22.61 1.65
CA HIS A 45 -11.26 21.55 2.40
C HIS A 45 -10.24 20.76 1.56
N ALA A 46 -9.85 21.24 0.37
CA ALA A 46 -8.94 20.52 -0.53
C ALA A 46 -7.62 20.11 0.15
N ALA A 47 -7.05 20.99 0.98
CA ALA A 47 -5.82 20.69 1.73
C ALA A 47 -6.01 19.56 2.76
N GLN A 48 -7.17 19.49 3.42
CA GLN A 48 -7.50 18.41 4.36
C GLN A 48 -7.71 17.08 3.62
N ASN A 49 -8.41 17.11 2.49
CA ASN A 49 -8.61 15.94 1.62
C ASN A 49 -7.27 15.36 1.14
N GLN A 50 -6.35 16.23 0.75
CA GLN A 50 -5.00 15.86 0.34
C GLN A 50 -4.21 15.18 1.47
N GLY A 51 -4.28 15.73 2.69
CA GLY A 51 -3.64 15.13 3.86
C GLY A 51 -4.18 13.74 4.21
N ILE A 52 -5.50 13.53 4.10
CA ILE A 52 -6.14 12.23 4.33
C ILE A 52 -5.67 11.22 3.28
N PHE A 53 -5.68 11.60 1.99
CA PHE A 53 -5.22 10.74 0.91
C PHE A 53 -3.75 10.33 1.08
N LEU A 54 -2.87 11.28 1.39
CA LEU A 54 -1.44 11.01 1.64
C LEU A 54 -1.23 10.06 2.82
N SER A 55 -1.97 10.27 3.91
CA SER A 55 -1.91 9.41 5.09
C SER A 55 -2.33 7.98 4.74
N TRP A 56 -3.40 7.82 3.96
CA TRP A 56 -3.89 6.52 3.55
C TRP A 56 -2.98 5.81 2.53
N LEU A 57 -2.39 6.58 1.61
CA LEU A 57 -1.39 6.11 0.67
C LEU A 57 -0.15 5.58 1.41
N LEU A 58 0.30 6.27 2.45
CA LEU A 58 1.41 5.83 3.29
C LEU A 58 1.09 4.49 3.99
N VAL A 59 -0.07 4.39 4.64
CA VAL A 59 -0.51 3.15 5.30
C VAL A 59 -0.58 1.98 4.31
N THR A 60 -1.21 2.20 3.15
CA THR A 60 -1.32 1.18 2.09
C THR A 60 0.06 0.74 1.59
N SER A 61 0.98 1.69 1.43
CA SER A 61 2.36 1.43 1.00
C SER A 61 3.12 0.57 2.02
N VAL A 62 3.02 0.90 3.31
CA VAL A 62 3.67 0.13 4.39
C VAL A 62 3.14 -1.29 4.47
N ILE A 63 1.81 -1.48 4.41
CA ILE A 63 1.19 -2.81 4.46
C ILE A 63 1.58 -3.63 3.22
N SER A 64 1.58 -3.01 2.04
CA SER A 64 1.98 -3.67 0.79
C SER A 64 3.45 -4.11 0.81
N LEU A 65 4.36 -3.23 1.22
CA LEU A 65 5.79 -3.57 1.40
C LEU A 65 5.99 -4.66 2.45
N GLY A 66 5.26 -4.62 3.56
CA GLY A 66 5.26 -5.67 4.57
C GLY A 66 4.81 -7.03 4.00
N ALA A 67 3.77 -7.04 3.17
CA ALA A 67 3.29 -8.24 2.50
C ALA A 67 4.34 -8.81 1.51
N VAL A 68 4.98 -7.94 0.73
CA VAL A 68 6.04 -8.33 -0.22
C VAL A 68 7.23 -8.90 0.53
N THR A 69 7.76 -8.19 1.54
CA THR A 69 8.94 -8.65 2.30
C THR A 69 8.69 -9.97 3.04
N SER A 70 7.54 -10.12 3.68
CA SER A 70 7.14 -11.36 4.36
C SER A 70 7.09 -12.56 3.38
N ARG A 71 6.52 -12.37 2.19
CA ARG A 71 6.43 -13.44 1.18
C ARG A 71 7.73 -13.66 0.40
N TRP A 72 8.51 -12.62 0.15
CA TRP A 72 9.79 -12.70 -0.58
C TRP A 72 10.81 -13.53 0.16
N TRP A 73 10.85 -13.42 1.49
CA TRP A 73 11.68 -14.27 2.33
C TRP A 73 11.31 -15.76 2.16
N ARG A 74 10.00 -16.07 2.06
CA ARG A 74 9.52 -17.43 1.80
C ARG A 74 9.79 -17.92 0.38
N VAL A 75 9.75 -17.06 -0.64
CA VAL A 75 10.15 -17.43 -2.00
C VAL A 75 11.62 -17.87 -2.02
N LYS A 76 12.49 -17.12 -1.31
CA LYS A 76 13.92 -17.39 -1.25
C LYS A 76 14.27 -18.68 -0.48
N HIS A 77 13.50 -19.05 0.54
CA HIS A 77 13.83 -20.19 1.41
C HIS A 77 12.96 -21.43 1.20
N GLN A 78 11.75 -21.30 0.66
CA GLN A 78 10.76 -22.38 0.56
C GLN A 78 10.26 -22.64 -0.86
N GLN A 79 10.89 -22.06 -1.91
CA GLN A 79 10.44 -22.20 -3.32
C GLN A 79 8.95 -21.84 -3.51
N ALA A 80 8.43 -20.94 -2.66
CA ALA A 80 7.03 -20.52 -2.71
C ALA A 80 6.75 -19.69 -3.97
N PRO A 81 5.50 -19.68 -4.49
CA PRO A 81 5.14 -18.85 -5.64
C PRO A 81 5.34 -17.36 -5.34
N LYS A 82 5.83 -16.62 -6.34
CA LYS A 82 6.09 -15.17 -6.23
C LYS A 82 4.79 -14.42 -5.88
N PRO A 83 4.84 -13.42 -4.99
CA PRO A 83 3.66 -12.67 -4.56
C PRO A 83 3.25 -11.61 -5.61
N VAL A 84 2.85 -12.04 -6.81
CA VAL A 84 2.54 -11.17 -7.96
C VAL A 84 1.52 -10.08 -7.61
N PHE A 85 0.45 -10.42 -6.89
CA PHE A 85 -0.58 -9.45 -6.48
C PHE A 85 -0.03 -8.32 -5.59
N SER A 86 0.74 -8.64 -4.56
CA SER A 86 1.34 -7.63 -3.68
C SER A 86 2.42 -6.81 -4.38
N ILE A 87 3.14 -7.41 -5.34
CA ILE A 87 4.09 -6.68 -6.18
C ILE A 87 3.37 -5.65 -7.06
N ILE A 88 2.28 -6.06 -7.75
CA ILE A 88 1.46 -5.14 -8.55
C ILE A 88 0.93 -3.98 -7.70
N LEU A 89 0.39 -4.28 -6.51
CA LEU A 89 -0.08 -3.24 -5.57
C LEU A 89 1.02 -2.27 -5.15
N SER A 90 2.23 -2.78 -4.87
CA SER A 90 3.38 -1.95 -4.53
C SER A 90 3.79 -1.04 -5.69
N ILE A 91 3.80 -1.56 -6.93
CA ILE A 91 4.07 -0.77 -8.14
C ILE A 91 3.02 0.33 -8.31
N ILE A 92 1.73 0.00 -8.17
CA ILE A 92 0.66 0.99 -8.28
C ILE A 92 0.82 2.08 -7.20
N CYS A 93 1.09 1.72 -5.95
CA CYS A 93 1.32 2.71 -4.89
C CYS A 93 2.50 3.63 -5.21
N LEU A 94 3.60 3.10 -5.74
CA LEU A 94 4.76 3.90 -6.17
C LEU A 94 4.39 4.86 -7.31
N LEU A 95 3.63 4.40 -8.31
CA LEU A 95 3.14 5.25 -9.39
C LEU A 95 2.23 6.35 -8.84
N THR A 96 1.34 6.04 -7.90
CA THR A 96 0.47 7.04 -7.26
C THR A 96 1.28 8.10 -6.50
N TRP A 97 2.35 7.71 -5.82
CA TRP A 97 3.30 8.65 -5.21
C TRP A 97 3.93 9.57 -6.26
N VAL A 98 4.42 9.01 -7.38
CA VAL A 98 5.04 9.79 -8.46
C VAL A 98 4.05 10.79 -9.06
N VAL A 99 2.83 10.37 -9.37
CA VAL A 99 1.77 11.26 -9.91
C VAL A 99 1.41 12.37 -8.92
N HIS A 100 1.40 12.06 -7.63
CA HIS A 100 1.16 13.08 -6.60
C HIS A 100 2.27 14.13 -6.55
N PHE A 101 3.53 13.71 -6.53
CA PHE A 101 4.66 14.62 -6.53
C PHE A 101 4.80 15.43 -7.82
N SER A 102 4.35 14.89 -8.96
CA SER A 102 4.34 15.63 -10.23
C SER A 102 3.17 16.61 -10.37
N GLY A 103 2.32 16.77 -9.34
CA GLY A 103 1.14 17.64 -9.38
C GLY A 103 0.04 17.14 -10.33
N GLY A 104 0.07 15.86 -10.73
CA GLY A 104 -0.85 15.31 -11.73
C GLY A 104 -2.32 15.28 -11.28
N PHE A 105 -2.58 15.36 -9.97
CA PHE A 105 -3.94 15.42 -9.43
C PHE A 105 -4.50 16.85 -9.31
N THR A 106 -3.66 17.87 -9.47
CA THR A 106 -4.01 19.29 -9.25
C THR A 106 -4.43 20.03 -10.53
N ILE A 107 -4.44 19.34 -11.68
CA ILE A 107 -4.79 19.89 -13.01
C ILE A 107 -6.30 19.96 -13.19
#